data_AF-A0A7C7PZW1-F1
#
_entry.id   AF-A0A7C7PZW1-F1
#
_cell.length_a   1.000
_cell.length_b   1.000
_cell.length_c   1.000
_cell.angle_alpha   90.00
_cell.angle_beta   90.00
_cell.angle_gamma   90.00
#
_symmetry.space_group_name_H-M   'P 1'
#
loop_
_entity.id
_entity.type
_entity.pdbx_description
1 polymer ?
#
loop_
_entity_poly.entity_id
_entity_poly.type
_entity_poly.pdbx_seq_one_letter_code
_entity_poly.pdbx_strand_id
1 'polypeptide(L)'
;MTAMQPGEIPCPSCGRPLPLPVAAVLSGQPIVCTGCGLELTAQRETSREALDALGRWYEETGAARDMAASAADTGGGGAGKKRRSRQV
;
A
#
# COMPACT_ATOMS: atom_id res chain seq x y z
N MET A 1 0.26 -10.14 20.47
CA MET A 1 0.18 -10.60 19.07
C MET A 1 0.02 -9.34 18.23
N THR A 2 1.06 -8.90 17.51
CA THR A 2 0.99 -7.69 16.69
C THR A 2 0.05 -7.96 15.52
N ALA A 3 -1.05 -7.21 15.43
CA ALA A 3 -1.99 -7.34 14.32
C ALA A 3 -1.30 -6.87 13.03
N MET A 4 -1.12 -7.78 12.09
CA MET A 4 -0.60 -7.46 10.75
C MET A 4 -1.73 -6.85 9.93
N GLN A 5 -1.52 -5.66 9.38
CA GLN A 5 -2.47 -5.10 8.43
C GLN A 5 -2.35 -5.81 7.08
N PRO A 6 -3.46 -6.03 6.36
CA PRO A 6 -3.41 -6.53 4.99
C PRO A 6 -2.51 -5.63 4.12
N GLY A 7 -1.63 -6.25 3.35
CA GLY A 7 -0.68 -5.52 2.50
C GLY A 7 0.60 -5.07 3.21
N GLU A 8 0.83 -5.48 4.45
CA GLU A 8 2.09 -5.25 5.17
C GLU A 8 2.76 -6.56 5.59
N ILE A 9 4.10 -6.58 5.58
CA ILE A 9 4.90 -7.65 6.18
C ILE A 9 5.92 -7.05 7.15
N PRO A 10 6.43 -7.81 8.13
CA PRO A 10 7.55 -7.35 8.94
C PRO A 10 8.82 -7.31 8.07
N CYS A 11 9.58 -6.21 8.16
CA CYS A 11 10.90 -6.12 7.56
C CYS A 11 11.81 -7.20 8.17
N PRO A 12 12.49 -8.04 7.36
CA PRO A 12 13.33 -9.12 7.87
C PRO A 12 14.58 -8.63 8.61
N SER A 13 14.98 -7.37 8.40
CA SER A 13 16.15 -6.78 9.06
C SER A 13 15.81 -6.06 10.36
N CYS A 14 14.73 -5.29 10.41
CA CYS A 14 14.42 -4.43 11.57
C CYS A 14 13.05 -4.65 12.21
N GLY A 15 12.23 -5.56 11.67
CA GLY A 15 10.91 -5.92 12.20
C GLY A 15 9.81 -4.88 12.01
N ARG A 16 10.12 -3.69 11.46
CA ARG A 16 9.11 -2.65 11.18
C ARG A 16 8.15 -3.09 10.06
N PRO A 17 6.87 -2.66 10.12
CA PRO A 17 5.93 -2.90 9.03
C PRO A 17 6.46 -2.33 7.71
N LEU A 18 6.41 -3.15 6.68
CA LEU A 18 6.84 -2.82 5.34
C LEU A 18 5.62 -2.93 4.41
N PRO A 19 5.17 -1.81 3.81
CA PRO A 19 4.07 -1.86 2.85
C PRO A 19 4.50 -2.63 1.60
N LEU A 20 3.65 -3.53 1.14
CA LEU A 20 3.80 -4.31 -0.08
C LEU A 20 2.74 -3.91 -1.10
N PRO A 21 2.94 -2.80 -1.83
CA PRO A 21 2.04 -2.45 -2.90
C PRO A 21 2.11 -3.52 -4.00
N VAL A 22 0.98 -4.20 -4.26
CA VAL A 22 0.89 -5.27 -5.26
C VAL A 22 1.39 -4.81 -6.64
N ALA A 23 1.10 -3.57 -7.02
CA ALA A 23 1.61 -2.99 -8.27
C ALA A 23 3.15 -2.93 -8.33
N ALA A 24 3.84 -2.62 -7.22
CA ALA A 24 5.30 -2.61 -7.17
C ALA A 24 5.87 -4.04 -7.29
N VAL A 25 5.23 -5.01 -6.62
CA VAL A 25 5.61 -6.42 -6.70
C VAL A 25 5.48 -6.94 -8.14
N LEU A 26 4.35 -6.66 -8.80
CA LEU A 26 4.09 -7.08 -10.18
C LEU A 26 5.00 -6.39 -11.21
N SER A 27 5.32 -5.11 -11.00
CA SER A 27 6.26 -4.35 -11.85
C SER A 27 7.73 -4.67 -11.55
N GLY A 28 8.03 -5.36 -10.44
CA GLY A 28 9.40 -5.67 -10.03
C GLY A 28 10.16 -4.43 -9.54
N GLN A 29 9.43 -3.41 -9.10
CA GLN A 29 10.01 -2.26 -8.44
C GLN A 29 10.55 -2.66 -7.06
N PRO A 30 11.70 -2.10 -6.64
CA PRO A 30 12.24 -2.36 -5.32
C PRO A 30 11.29 -1.78 -4.25
N ILE A 31 11.07 -2.56 -3.20
CA ILE A 31 10.34 -2.17 -2.01
C ILE A 31 11.35 -1.77 -0.96
N VAL A 32 11.38 -0.48 -0.62
CA VAL A 32 12.37 0.08 0.30
C VAL A 32 11.78 0.19 1.71
N CYS A 33 12.48 -0.36 2.70
CA CYS A 33 12.13 -0.18 4.09
C CYS A 33 12.45 1.24 4.56
N THR A 34 11.43 1.99 4.97
CA THR A 34 11.58 3.34 5.56
C THR A 34 12.26 3.33 6.93
N GLY A 35 12.42 2.16 7.55
CA GLY A 35 13.07 1.98 8.85
C GLY A 35 14.58 1.82 8.78
N CYS A 36 15.06 0.87 7.98
CA CYS A 36 16.48 0.52 7.89
C CYS A 36 17.08 0.71 6.49
N GLY A 37 16.30 1.12 5.49
CA GLY A 37 16.77 1.31 4.11
C GLY A 37 16.95 0.01 3.31
N LEU A 38 16.58 -1.15 3.86
CA LEU A 38 16.66 -2.42 3.14
C LEU A 38 15.78 -2.40 1.88
N GLU A 39 16.36 -2.76 0.75
CA GLU A 39 15.66 -2.91 -0.53
C GLU A 39 15.31 -4.39 -0.77
N LEU A 40 14.03 -4.66 -1.03
CA LEU A 40 13.53 -5.99 -1.35
C LEU A 40 12.97 -6.00 -2.77
N THR A 41 13.30 -7.03 -3.53
CA THR A 41 12.75 -7.25 -4.87
C THR A 41 12.22 -8.67 -4.97
N ALA A 42 11.06 -8.85 -5.59
CA ALA A 42 10.50 -10.17 -5.83
C ALA A 42 11.38 -10.94 -6.84
N GLN A 43 11.74 -12.17 -6.50
CA GLN A 43 12.49 -13.04 -7.41
C GLN A 43 11.56 -13.58 -8.50
N ARG A 44 11.66 -13.03 -9.71
CA ARG A 44 10.71 -13.31 -10.80
C ARG A 44 10.75 -14.74 -11.31
N GLU A 45 11.94 -15.32 -11.41
CA GLU A 45 12.11 -16.66 -11.98
C GLU A 45 11.50 -17.73 -11.08
N THR A 46 11.83 -17.68 -9.79
CA THR A 46 11.36 -18.65 -8.79
C THR A 46 9.92 -18.41 -8.36
N SER A 47 9.41 -17.19 -8.51
CA SER A 47 8.06 -16.80 -8.10
C SER A 47 7.08 -16.63 -9.27
N ARG A 48 7.42 -17.12 -10.46
CA ARG A 48 6.67 -16.85 -11.70
C ARG A 48 5.18 -17.19 -11.59
N GLU A 49 4.85 -18.38 -11.08
CA GLU A 49 3.47 -18.83 -10.96
C GLU A 49 2.67 -18.00 -9.96
N ALA A 50 3.29 -17.63 -8.84
CA ALA A 50 2.67 -16.78 -7.83
C ALA A 50 2.42 -15.36 -8.36
N LEU A 51 3.38 -14.79 -9.10
CA LEU A 51 3.26 -13.47 -9.71
C LEU A 51 2.19 -13.45 -10.81
N ASP A 52 2.07 -14.50 -11.61
CA ASP A 52 1.03 -14.63 -12.63
C ASP A 52 -0.37 -14.72 -12.01
N ALA A 53 -0.54 -15.57 -10.99
CA ALA A 53 -1.80 -15.67 -10.25
C ALA A 53 -2.20 -14.35 -9.58
N LEU A 54 -1.22 -13.68 -8.95
CA LEU A 54 -1.42 -12.37 -8.34
C LEU A 54 -1.81 -11.32 -9.38
N GLY A 55 -1.18 -11.33 -10.56
CA GLY A 55 -1.50 -10.44 -11.68
C GLY A 55 -2.94 -10.59 -12.13
N ARG A 56 -3.38 -11.82 -12.42
CA ARG A 56 -4.76 -12.11 -12.85
C ARG A 56 -5.79 -11.63 -11.84
N TRP A 57 -5.57 -11.93 -10.55
CA TRP A 57 -6.45 -11.46 -9.48
C TRP A 57 -6.46 -9.93 -9.38
N TYR A 58 -5.30 -9.29 -9.52
CA TYR A 58 -5.18 -7.84 -9.47
C TYR A 58 -6.00 -7.20 -10.61
N GLU A 59 -5.90 -7.71 -11.82
CA GLU A 59 -6.67 -7.23 -12.97
C GLU A 59 -8.19 -7.43 -12.77
N GLU A 60 -8.62 -8.64 -12.39
CA GLU A 60 -10.03 -8.95 -12.17
C GLU A 60 -10.67 -8.07 -11.08
N THR A 61 -9.93 -7.78 -10.02
CA THR A 61 -10.42 -6.96 -8.91
C THR A 61 -10.21 -5.45 -9.12
N GLY A 62 -9.60 -5.03 -10.23
CA GLY A 62 -9.24 -3.62 -10.48
C GLY A 62 -10.40 -2.65 -10.28
N ALA A 63 -11.53 -2.92 -10.95
CA ALA A 63 -12.71 -2.06 -10.85
C ALA A 63 -13.24 -1.92 -9.41
N ALA A 64 -13.26 -3.01 -8.63
CA ALA A 64 -13.70 -2.97 -7.24
C ALA A 64 -12.73 -2.16 -6.36
N ARG A 65 -11.42 -2.25 -6.62
CA ARG A 65 -10.38 -1.51 -5.89
C ARG A 65 -10.41 -0.02 -6.21
N ASP A 66 -10.62 0.36 -7.48
CA ASP A 66 -10.72 1.77 -7.89
C ASP A 66 -11.97 2.43 -7.28
N MET A 67 -13.09 1.71 -7.23
CA MET A 67 -14.31 2.15 -6.55
C MET A 67 -14.08 2.35 -5.04
N ALA A 68 -13.37 1.42 -4.38
CA ALA A 68 -13.03 1.54 -2.97
C ALA A 68 -12.07 2.72 -2.69
N ALA A 69 -11.08 2.93 -3.55
CA ALA A 69 -10.15 4.07 -3.44
C ALA A 69 -10.90 5.42 -3.57
N SER A 70 -11.81 5.51 -4.53
CA SER A 70 -12.65 6.70 -4.75
C SER A 70 -13.59 6.99 -3.57
N ALA A 71 -14.11 5.96 -2.92
CA ALA A 71 -14.95 6.10 -1.73
C ALA A 71 -14.16 6.62 -0.50
N ALA A 72 -12.89 6.25 -0.36
CA ALA A 72 -12.03 6.73 0.73
C ALA A 72 -11.70 8.24 0.59
N ASP A 73 -11.55 8.74 -0.63
CA ASP A 73 -11.26 10.16 -0.91
C ASP A 73 -12.46 11.08 -0.60
N THR A 74 -13.68 10.56 -0.76
CA THR A 74 -14.92 11.33 -0.52
C THR A 74 -15.20 11.60 0.97
N GLY A 75 -14.48 10.92 1.89
CA GLY A 75 -14.61 11.10 3.35
C GLY A 75 -13.73 12.21 3.95
N GLY A 76 -12.84 12.85 3.17
CA GLY A 76 -11.81 13.79 3.66
C GLY A 76 -12.09 15.28 3.50
N GLY A 77 -13.31 15.67 3.09
CA GLY A 77 -13.67 17.05 2.74
C GLY A 77 -14.17 17.93 3.90
N GLY A 78 -13.26 18.53 4.67
CA GLY A 78 -13.36 19.91 5.20
C GLY A 78 -14.55 20.33 6.09
N ALA A 79 -14.31 20.39 7.42
CA ALA A 79 -15.06 21.26 8.33
C ALA A 79 -14.12 22.19 9.14
N GLY A 80 -13.14 22.79 8.46
CA GLY A 80 -12.37 23.91 8.99
C GLY A 80 -13.22 25.19 9.01
N LYS A 81 -14.20 25.27 9.92
CA LYS A 81 -14.96 26.50 10.20
C LYS A 81 -14.00 27.54 10.79
N LYS A 82 -13.47 28.40 9.92
CA LYS A 82 -12.79 29.66 10.25
C LYS A 82 -13.74 30.50 11.11
N ARG A 83 -13.67 30.36 12.44
CA ARG A 83 -14.25 31.34 13.37
C ARG A 83 -13.39 32.60 13.25
N ARG A 84 -13.90 33.54 12.46
CA ARG A 84 -13.38 34.90 12.32
C ARG A 84 -13.20 35.52 13.71
N SER A 85 -11.95 35.68 14.12
CA SER A 85 -11.56 36.66 15.14
C SER A 85 -11.85 38.05 14.57
N ARG A 86 -13.03 38.58 14.88
CA ARG A 86 -13.34 39.99 14.63
C ARG A 86 -12.74 40.78 15.79
N GLN A 87 -11.55 41.33 15.55
CA GLN A 87 -11.05 42.51 16.25
C GLN A 87 -11.99 43.69 15.96
N VAL A 88 -12.46 44.34 17.02
CA VAL A 88 -12.66 45.78 17.26
C VAL A 88 -13.59 45.92 18.46
#